data_AF-A0A1H7ZGJ4-F1
#
_entry.id   AF-A0A1H7ZGJ4-F1
#
_cell.length_a   1.000
_cell.length_b   1.000
_cell.length_c   1.000
_cell.angle_alpha   90.00
_cell.angle_beta   90.00
_cell.angle_gamma   90.00
#
_symmetry.space_group_name_H-M   'P 1'
#
loop_
_entity.id
_entity.type
_entity.pdbx_description
1 polymer ?
#
loop_
_entity_poly.entity_id
_entity_poly.type
_entity_poly.pdbx_seq_one_letter_code
_entity_poly.pdbx_strand_id
1 'polypeptide(L)'
;MNPDRFWLTDAEFARIEPHLPIDTRGKPRIDDRRVISGIVHVLKSGGRWIDAPPDYGPSKTLYNRYVRWAAKGIWVDLFHALASAGGPPAQVLIDSSAVKAHRSASGGKGGSGTKPSGARVAAARPRSTR
;
A
#
# COMPACT_ATOMS: atom_id res chain seq x y z
N MET A 1 -11.98 -24.51 12.76
CA MET A 1 -11.57 -23.39 11.89
C MET A 1 -12.79 -23.05 11.05
N ASN A 2 -13.31 -21.83 11.11
CA ASN A 2 -14.59 -21.50 10.48
C ASN A 2 -14.36 -21.20 8.98
N PRO A 3 -14.84 -22.02 8.03
CA PRO A 3 -14.51 -21.90 6.61
C PRO A 3 -15.00 -20.58 5.99
N ASP A 4 -16.06 -19.97 6.56
CA ASP A 4 -16.66 -18.71 6.09
C ASP A 4 -15.78 -17.47 6.28
N ARG A 5 -14.61 -17.61 6.92
CA ARG A 5 -13.71 -16.47 7.20
C ARG A 5 -12.58 -16.33 6.18
N PHE A 6 -12.37 -17.30 5.29
CA PHE A 6 -11.32 -17.22 4.29
C PHE A 6 -11.84 -16.66 2.98
N TRP A 7 -11.17 -15.62 2.47
CA TRP A 7 -11.61 -14.87 1.29
C TRP A 7 -11.15 -15.48 -0.03
N LEU A 8 -10.24 -16.46 0.02
CA LEU A 8 -9.71 -17.17 -1.15
C LEU A 8 -10.03 -18.65 -1.03
N THR A 9 -10.54 -19.23 -2.12
CA THR A 9 -10.65 -20.67 -2.29
C THR A 9 -9.27 -21.32 -2.30
N ASP A 10 -9.20 -22.64 -2.08
CA ASP A 10 -7.93 -23.38 -2.12
C ASP A 10 -7.24 -23.22 -3.48
N ALA A 11 -8.02 -23.25 -4.56
CA ALA A 11 -7.52 -23.11 -5.93
C ALA A 11 -6.98 -21.70 -6.22
N GLU A 12 -7.62 -20.65 -5.71
CA GLU A 12 -7.10 -19.27 -5.83
C GLU A 12 -5.85 -19.09 -4.98
N PHE A 13 -5.83 -19.63 -3.77
CA PHE A 13 -4.67 -19.55 -2.89
C PHE A 13 -3.44 -20.25 -3.49
N ALA A 14 -3.62 -21.45 -4.03
CA ALA A 14 -2.54 -22.21 -4.68
C ALA A 14 -1.92 -21.45 -5.87
N ARG A 15 -2.67 -20.58 -6.56
CA ARG A 15 -2.14 -19.75 -7.66
C ARG A 15 -1.25 -18.62 -7.17
N ILE A 16 -1.58 -18.02 -6.03
CA ILE A 16 -0.81 -16.90 -5.49
C ILE A 16 0.36 -17.35 -4.61
N GLU A 17 0.32 -18.57 -4.08
CA GLU A 17 1.34 -19.12 -3.18
C GLU A 17 2.77 -18.99 -3.73
N PRO A 18 3.07 -19.26 -5.02
CA PRO A 18 4.41 -19.08 -5.58
C PRO A 18 4.94 -17.64 -5.57
N HIS A 19 4.05 -16.65 -5.48
CA HIS A 19 4.39 -15.23 -5.45
C HIS A 19 4.60 -14.71 -4.02
N LEU A 20 4.33 -15.54 -3.00
CA LEU A 20 4.53 -15.17 -1.62
C LEU A 20 6.03 -15.22 -1.25
N PRO A 21 6.51 -14.36 -0.35
CA PRO A 21 7.91 -14.39 0.07
C PRO A 21 8.24 -15.70 0.82
N ILE A 22 9.06 -16.55 0.21
CA ILE A 22 9.51 -17.83 0.77
C ILE A 22 10.71 -17.65 1.70
N ASP A 23 11.66 -16.77 1.33
CA ASP A 23 12.85 -16.52 2.13
C ASP A 23 12.57 -15.51 3.24
N THR A 24 12.33 -16.00 4.45
CA THR A 24 12.20 -15.17 5.64
C THR A 24 13.14 -15.64 6.74
N ARG A 25 14.15 -14.84 7.04
CA ARG A 25 14.98 -15.00 8.25
C ARG A 25 14.18 -14.65 9.51
N GLY A 26 14.30 -15.49 10.54
CA GLY A 26 13.81 -15.21 11.88
C GLY A 26 12.57 -16.01 12.28
N LYS A 27 11.60 -15.35 12.93
CA LYS A 27 10.42 -15.99 13.53
C LYS A 27 9.57 -16.71 12.46
N PRO A 28 9.06 -17.93 12.74
CA PRO A 28 8.18 -18.65 11.83
C PRO A 28 7.02 -17.77 11.34
N ARG A 29 6.73 -17.85 10.04
CA ARG A 29 5.63 -17.09 9.44
C ARG A 29 4.30 -17.60 9.98
N ILE A 30 3.45 -16.65 10.38
CA ILE A 30 2.02 -16.92 10.54
C ILE A 30 1.45 -17.21 9.15
N ASP A 31 0.62 -18.23 9.07
CA ASP A 31 -0.15 -18.66 7.88
C ASP A 31 -0.58 -17.47 7.02
N ASP A 32 -0.02 -17.40 5.81
CA ASP A 32 -0.25 -16.30 4.89
C ASP A 32 -1.69 -16.28 4.36
N ARG A 33 -2.37 -17.43 4.26
CA ARG A 33 -3.77 -17.48 3.84
C ARG A 33 -4.67 -16.77 4.84
N ARG A 34 -4.42 -17.01 6.12
CA ARG A 34 -5.09 -16.35 7.25
C ARG A 34 -4.84 -14.84 7.25
N VAL A 35 -3.58 -14.42 7.06
CA VAL A 35 -3.24 -12.99 7.07
C VAL A 35 -3.81 -12.26 5.85
N ILE A 36 -3.72 -12.84 4.66
CA ILE A 36 -4.32 -12.28 3.44
C ILE A 36 -5.82 -12.12 3.60
N SER A 37 -6.50 -13.15 4.15
CA SER A 37 -7.94 -13.09 4.43
C SER A 37 -8.30 -11.96 5.39
N GLY A 38 -7.48 -11.73 6.44
CA GLY A 38 -7.68 -10.60 7.34
C GLY A 38 -7.49 -9.24 6.68
N ILE A 39 -6.51 -9.12 5.80
CA ILE A 39 -6.26 -7.89 5.04
C ILE A 39 -7.44 -7.61 4.11
N VAL A 40 -7.91 -8.60 3.35
CA VAL A 40 -9.08 -8.46 2.45
C VAL A 40 -10.34 -8.10 3.24
N HIS A 41 -10.55 -8.71 4.41
CA HIS A 41 -11.67 -8.37 5.29
C HIS A 41 -11.68 -6.89 5.67
N VAL A 42 -10.54 -6.36 6.13
CA VAL A 42 -10.42 -4.95 6.55
C VAL A 42 -10.63 -4.02 5.35
N LEU A 43 -10.03 -4.32 4.20
CA LEU A 43 -10.16 -3.50 3.00
C LEU A 43 -11.60 -3.50 2.44
N LYS A 44 -12.29 -4.64 2.46
CA LYS A 44 -13.67 -4.75 1.97
C LYS A 44 -14.69 -4.14 2.92
N SER A 45 -14.47 -4.24 4.23
CA SER A 45 -15.36 -3.63 5.23
C SER A 45 -15.11 -2.13 5.42
N GLY A 46 -13.92 -1.64 5.06
CA GLY A 46 -13.50 -0.26 5.33
C GLY A 46 -13.25 0.03 6.83
N GLY A 47 -13.19 -1.01 7.67
CA GLY A 47 -13.00 -0.90 9.10
C GLY A 47 -11.57 -0.53 9.50
N ARG A 48 -11.36 -0.24 10.79
CA ARG A 48 -10.00 -0.01 11.31
C ARG A 48 -9.28 -1.34 11.45
N TRP A 49 -7.97 -1.35 11.22
CA TRP A 49 -7.13 -2.56 11.40
C TRP A 49 -7.25 -3.19 12.79
N ILE A 50 -7.46 -2.38 13.84
CA ILE A 50 -7.61 -2.86 15.21
C ILE A 50 -8.92 -3.64 15.44
N ASP A 51 -9.93 -3.39 14.61
CA ASP A 51 -11.23 -4.05 14.69
C ASP A 51 -11.27 -5.35 13.85
N ALA A 52 -10.16 -5.72 13.19
CA ALA A 52 -10.07 -6.97 12.44
C ALA A 52 -10.32 -8.18 13.36
N PRO A 53 -11.13 -9.17 12.93
CA PRO A 53 -11.38 -10.36 13.74
C PRO A 53 -10.08 -11.05 14.18
N PRO A 54 -9.99 -11.47 15.47
CA PRO A 54 -8.77 -12.07 16.02
C PRO A 54 -8.39 -13.39 15.31
N ASP A 55 -9.36 -14.03 14.68
CA ASP A 55 -9.20 -15.19 13.81
C ASP A 55 -8.26 -14.96 12.63
N TYR A 56 -7.90 -13.73 12.28
CA TYR A 56 -6.90 -13.43 11.25
C TYR A 56 -5.49 -13.20 11.80
N GLY A 57 -5.36 -13.10 13.13
CA GLY A 57 -4.12 -12.81 13.83
C GLY A 57 -4.03 -11.36 14.27
N PRO A 58 -2.88 -10.94 14.84
CA PRO A 58 -2.73 -9.61 15.41
C PRO A 58 -2.90 -8.51 14.35
N SER A 59 -3.71 -7.49 14.65
CA SER A 59 -3.97 -6.34 13.76
C SER A 59 -2.69 -5.68 13.25
N LYS A 60 -1.69 -5.51 14.12
CA LYS A 60 -0.36 -4.98 13.76
C LYS A 60 0.35 -5.83 12.71
N THR A 61 0.18 -7.16 12.75
CA THR A 61 0.75 -8.07 11.75
C THR A 61 0.08 -7.88 10.40
N LEU A 62 -1.25 -7.76 10.37
CA LEU A 62 -2.01 -7.52 9.13
C LEU A 62 -1.53 -6.24 8.45
N TYR A 63 -1.52 -5.13 9.20
CA TYR A 63 -1.09 -3.82 8.70
C TYR A 63 0.37 -3.85 8.22
N ASN A 64 1.29 -4.36 9.05
CA ASN A 64 2.70 -4.41 8.68
C ASN A 64 2.96 -5.26 7.45
N ARG A 65 2.21 -6.37 7.28
CA ARG A 65 2.34 -7.23 6.10
C ARG A 65 1.79 -6.53 4.87
N TYR A 66 0.62 -5.90 4.98
CA TYR A 66 0.03 -5.09 3.91
C TYR A 66 1.02 -4.04 3.39
N VAL A 67 1.57 -3.19 4.28
CA VAL A 67 2.49 -2.12 3.88
C VAL A 67 3.79 -2.67 3.30
N ARG A 68 4.41 -3.68 3.92
CA ARG A 68 5.67 -4.25 3.43
C ARG A 68 5.51 -4.93 2.08
N TRP A 69 4.39 -5.59 1.84
CA TRP A 69 4.11 -6.24 0.57
C TRP A 69 3.77 -5.24 -0.52
N ALA A 70 3.06 -4.15 -0.20
CA ALA A 70 2.83 -3.05 -1.12
C ALA A 70 4.15 -2.42 -1.59
N ALA A 71 5.05 -2.12 -0.65
CA ALA A 71 6.37 -1.57 -0.98
C ALA A 71 7.25 -2.51 -1.83
N LYS A 72 6.99 -3.83 -1.78
CA LYS A 72 7.71 -4.84 -2.57
C LYS A 72 7.02 -5.21 -3.88
N GLY A 73 5.86 -4.62 -4.20
CA GLY A 73 5.10 -4.99 -5.39
C GLY A 73 4.33 -6.31 -5.31
N ILE A 74 4.40 -7.02 -4.18
CA ILE A 74 3.80 -8.37 -4.03
C ILE A 74 2.29 -8.35 -4.28
N TRP A 75 1.58 -7.32 -3.83
CA TRP A 75 0.13 -7.23 -4.11
C TRP A 75 -0.20 -7.14 -5.60
N VAL A 76 0.68 -6.55 -6.40
CA VAL A 76 0.53 -6.45 -7.85
C VAL A 76 0.72 -7.83 -8.48
N ASP A 77 1.73 -8.58 -8.05
CA ASP A 77 1.97 -9.95 -8.51
C ASP A 77 0.80 -10.88 -8.15
N LEU A 78 0.29 -10.78 -6.92
CA LEU A 78 -0.89 -11.51 -6.45
C LEU A 78 -2.12 -11.19 -7.30
N PHE A 79 -2.35 -9.91 -7.59
CA PHE A 79 -3.45 -9.47 -8.45
C PHE A 79 -3.33 -10.05 -9.86
N HIS A 80 -2.14 -9.98 -10.48
CA HIS A 80 -1.92 -10.54 -11.81
C HIS A 80 -2.11 -12.07 -11.85
N ALA A 81 -1.62 -12.79 -10.83
CA ALA A 81 -1.79 -14.23 -10.73
C ALA A 81 -3.26 -14.65 -10.65
N LEU A 82 -4.10 -13.90 -9.92
CA LEU A 82 -5.53 -14.14 -9.83
C LEU A 82 -6.27 -13.71 -11.10
N ALA A 83 -5.97 -12.52 -11.64
CA ALA A 83 -6.64 -11.99 -12.83
C ALA A 83 -6.40 -12.83 -14.08
N SER A 84 -5.22 -13.44 -14.22
CA SER A 84 -4.87 -14.28 -15.37
C SER A 84 -5.66 -15.59 -15.44
N ALA A 85 -6.28 -16.00 -14.34
CA ALA A 85 -7.01 -17.26 -14.24
C ALA A 85 -8.49 -17.18 -14.70
N GLY A 86 -9.07 -15.98 -14.72
CA GLY A 86 -10.52 -15.79 -14.79
C GLY A 86 -11.12 -15.54 -16.18
N GLY A 87 -10.30 -15.51 -17.24
CA GLY A 87 -10.76 -14.92 -18.52
C GLY A 87 -11.04 -13.41 -18.35
N PRO A 88 -11.77 -12.76 -19.28
CA PRO A 88 -12.16 -11.36 -19.12
C PRO A 88 -12.91 -11.19 -17.80
N PRO A 89 -12.51 -10.23 -16.94
CA PRO A 89 -13.14 -10.10 -15.62
C PRO A 89 -14.61 -9.72 -15.80
N ALA A 90 -15.49 -10.35 -15.01
CA ALA A 90 -16.93 -10.04 -14.99
C ALA A 90 -17.21 -8.56 -14.64
N GLN A 91 -16.26 -7.91 -13.96
CA GLN A 91 -16.23 -6.47 -13.71
C GLN A 91 -14.83 -5.93 -14.00
N VAL A 92 -14.73 -5.02 -14.98
CA VAL A 92 -13.53 -4.23 -15.20
C VAL A 92 -13.68 -2.94 -14.40
N LEU A 93 -12.86 -2.75 -13.36
CA LEU A 93 -12.74 -1.47 -12.68
C LEU A 93 -11.80 -0.58 -13.51
N ILE A 94 -12.37 0.27 -14.35
CA ILE A 94 -11.64 1.33 -15.07
C ILE A 94 -11.94 2.64 -14.35
N ASP A 95 -11.22 2.96 -13.28
CA ASP A 95 -11.36 4.26 -12.63
C ASP A 95 -10.35 5.26 -13.21
N SER A 96 -10.78 6.00 -14.23
CA SER A 96 -10.12 7.27 -14.58
C SER A 96 -10.77 8.38 -13.75
N SER A 97 -10.12 8.83 -12.67
CA SER A 97 -10.56 10.04 -11.96
C SER A 97 -10.03 11.29 -12.66
N ALA A 98 -10.85 11.92 -13.49
CA ALA A 98 -10.57 13.23 -14.07
C ALA A 98 -11.41 14.30 -13.34
N VAL A 99 -10.77 15.13 -12.51
CA VAL A 99 -11.42 16.32 -11.93
C VAL A 99 -11.19 17.50 -12.85
N LYS A 100 -12.28 18.10 -13.37
CA LYS A 100 -12.20 19.35 -14.14
C LYS A 100 -11.62 20.43 -13.22
N ALA A 101 -10.43 20.92 -13.52
CA ALA A 101 -9.86 22.04 -12.79
C ALA A 101 -10.79 23.27 -12.91
N HIS A 102 -11.02 23.96 -11.79
CA HIS A 102 -11.79 25.21 -11.79
C HIS A 102 -11.14 26.21 -12.75
N ARG A 103 -11.91 27.12 -13.37
CA ARG A 103 -11.37 28.10 -14.33
C ARG A 103 -10.27 29.02 -13.76
N SER A 104 -10.14 29.08 -12.43
CA SER A 104 -9.09 29.82 -11.70
C SER A 104 -7.82 29.00 -11.47
N ALA A 105 -7.82 27.69 -11.74
CA ALA A 105 -6.65 26.83 -11.62
C ALA A 105 -5.66 27.03 -12.78
N SER A 106 -6.12 27.57 -13.90
CA SER A 106 -5.24 28.14 -14.93
C SER A 106 -4.78 29.52 -14.48
N GLY A 107 -3.68 29.57 -13.73
CA GLY A 107 -3.12 30.82 -13.22
C GLY A 107 -1.63 30.72 -12.93
N GLY A 108 -0.82 31.27 -13.85
CA GLY A 108 0.58 31.62 -13.63
C GLY A 108 1.55 31.09 -14.69
N LYS A 109 1.95 31.92 -15.65
CA LYS A 109 3.14 31.65 -16.47
C LYS A 109 4.36 31.81 -15.56
N GLY A 110 4.91 30.71 -15.07
CA GLY A 110 6.05 30.70 -14.15
C GLY A 110 6.08 29.41 -13.35
N GLY A 111 6.72 28.37 -13.88
CA GLY A 111 7.00 27.16 -13.11
C GLY A 111 7.80 27.45 -11.84
N SER A 112 7.98 26.42 -11.01
CA SER A 112 8.83 26.44 -9.82
C SER A 112 10.28 26.79 -10.20
N GLY A 113 10.60 28.08 -10.28
CA GLY A 113 11.97 28.55 -10.18
C GLY A 113 12.39 28.37 -8.73
N THR A 114 13.46 27.61 -8.50
CA THR A 114 14.09 27.46 -7.19
C THR A 114 14.49 28.84 -6.70
N LYS A 115 13.64 29.49 -5.90
CA LYS A 115 13.94 30.76 -5.25
C LYS A 115 14.54 30.45 -3.88
N PRO A 116 15.82 30.75 -3.63
CA PRO A 116 16.36 30.73 -2.29
C PRO A 116 15.56 31.71 -1.43
N SER A 117 15.19 31.32 -0.22
CA SER A 117 14.42 32.13 0.72
C SER A 117 15.17 33.36 1.27
N GLY A 118 16.40 33.60 0.81
CA GLY A 118 17.22 34.76 1.18
C GLY A 118 18.66 34.62 0.70
N ALA A 119 19.38 35.74 0.59
CA ALA A 119 20.82 35.74 0.35
C ALA A 119 21.56 35.28 1.62
N ARG A 120 22.64 34.49 1.46
CA ARG A 120 23.57 34.24 2.57
C ARG A 120 24.22 35.56 2.96
N VAL A 121 23.80 36.14 4.09
CA VAL A 121 24.54 37.24 4.70
C VAL A 121 25.88 36.67 5.16
N ALA A 122 26.97 37.10 4.52
CA ALA A 122 28.31 36.78 4.99
C ALA A 122 28.49 37.40 6.38
N ALA A 123 28.76 36.57 7.38
CA ALA A 123 29.09 37.03 8.73
C ALA A 123 30.38 37.86 8.64
N ALA A 124 30.27 39.18 8.82
CA ALA A 124 31.43 40.05 8.95
C ALA A 124 32.11 39.78 10.31
N ARG A 125 33.45 39.67 10.32
CA ARG A 125 34.23 39.53 11.56
C ARG A 125 34.02 40.76 12.45
N PRO A 126 33.75 40.59 13.77
CA PRO A 126 33.66 41.71 14.69
C PRO A 126 35.01 42.42 14.80
N ARG A 127 34.99 43.76 14.78
CA ARG A 127 36.17 44.62 14.96
C ARG A 127 36.53 44.67 16.45
N SER A 128 37.78 44.38 16.76
CA SER A 128 38.37 44.52 18.09
C SER A 128 38.54 46.00 18.44
N THR A 129 38.24 46.38 19.68
CA THR A 129 38.60 47.68 20.26
C THR A 129 39.29 47.46 21.61
N ARG A 130 40.40 48.18 21.80
CA ARG A 130 41.19 48.32 23.03
C ARG A 130 40.61 49.41 23.91
#